data_AF-A0A7K3J1M4-F1
#
_entry.id   AF-A0A7K3J1M4-F1
#
_cell.length_a   1.000
_cell.length_b   1.000
_cell.length_c   1.000
_cell.angle_alpha   90.00
_cell.angle_beta   90.00
_cell.angle_gamma   90.00
#
_symmetry.space_group_name_H-M   'P 1'
#
loop_
_entity.id
_entity.type
_entity.pdbx_description
1 polymer ?
#
loop_
_entity_poly.entity_id
_entity_poly.type
_entity_poly.pdbx_seq_one_letter_code
_entity_poly.pdbx_strand_id
1 'polypeptide(L)'
;GTQLMEDLRKQAERFGTDIRMGIAVDADFSGVRHRIIFDDNKIVEADAVIIATGATAKYLGLEAEKKYAGMGVSACATCDGFFYRKKDVAVVGGGDTAAEEATYLAGICNKVYLIVRRNVLRASKAMQERVMNTPNIEVLWEHQVLDLFGDNGVEGAVLVKKKGTPKEEQVKIKIDGL
;
A
#
# COMPACT_ATOMS: atom_id res chain seq x y z
N GLY A 1 11.06 14.56 1.75
CA GLY A 1 9.60 14.66 1.70
C GLY A 1 9.14 16.09 1.91
N THR A 2 9.15 16.57 3.16
CA THR A 2 8.57 17.88 3.54
C THR A 2 9.13 19.07 2.76
N GLN A 3 10.45 19.16 2.58
CA GLN A 3 11.06 20.27 1.82
C GLN A 3 10.56 20.34 0.37
N LEU A 4 10.46 19.20 -0.32
CA LEU A 4 9.95 19.13 -1.69
C LEU A 4 8.52 19.68 -1.78
N MET A 5 7.66 19.31 -0.84
CA MET A 5 6.26 19.77 -0.82
C MET A 5 6.17 21.28 -0.57
N GLU A 6 7.03 21.81 0.30
CA GLU A 6 7.12 23.24 0.56
C GLU A 6 7.60 24.02 -0.68
N ASP A 7 8.57 23.49 -1.40
CA ASP A 7 9.09 24.11 -2.63
C ASP A 7 8.02 24.11 -3.74
N LEU A 8 7.27 23.01 -3.89
CA LEU A 8 6.15 22.92 -4.83
C LEU A 8 5.02 23.90 -4.49
N ARG A 9 4.72 24.07 -3.19
CA ARG A 9 3.74 25.07 -2.72
C ARG A 9 4.16 26.49 -3.12
N LYS A 10 5.40 26.87 -2.81
CA LYS A 10 5.95 28.19 -3.16
C LYS A 10 5.94 28.43 -4.67
N GLN A 11 6.22 27.40 -5.46
CA GLN A 11 6.15 27.48 -6.91
C GLN A 11 4.72 27.80 -7.38
N ALA A 12 3.70 27.13 -6.84
CA ALA A 12 2.30 27.40 -7.20
C ALA A 12 1.87 28.83 -6.82
N GLU A 13 2.22 29.28 -5.60
CA GLU A 13 1.95 30.63 -5.12
C GLU A 13 2.63 31.70 -6.00
N ARG A 14 3.87 31.46 -6.45
CA ARG A 14 4.61 32.35 -7.35
C ARG A 14 3.88 32.61 -8.67
N PHE A 15 3.10 31.65 -9.17
CA PHE A 15 2.30 31.80 -10.38
C PHE A 15 0.86 32.26 -10.11
N GLY A 16 0.56 32.70 -8.88
CA GLY A 16 -0.73 33.29 -8.51
C GLY A 16 -1.81 32.27 -8.14
N THR A 17 -1.45 31.03 -7.82
CA THR A 17 -2.42 30.05 -7.32
C THR A 17 -2.92 30.47 -5.93
N ASP A 18 -4.24 30.59 -5.76
CA ASP A 18 -4.88 30.82 -4.45
C ASP A 18 -5.02 29.48 -3.72
N ILE A 19 -4.20 29.28 -2.67
CA ILE A 19 -4.18 28.07 -1.87
C ILE A 19 -5.03 28.27 -0.61
N ARG A 20 -6.11 27.51 -0.50
CA ARG A 20 -7.02 27.53 0.64
C ARG A 20 -6.97 26.20 1.38
N MET A 21 -6.90 26.28 2.71
CA MET A 21 -6.99 25.10 3.58
C MET A 21 -8.46 24.79 3.85
N GLY A 22 -8.89 23.57 3.55
CA GLY A 22 -10.25 23.08 3.78
C GLY A 22 -10.41 21.65 3.27
N ILE A 23 -11.47 20.96 3.71
CA ILE A 23 -11.77 19.60 3.25
C ILE A 23 -12.99 19.67 2.34
N ALA A 24 -12.84 19.27 1.08
CA ALA A 24 -13.98 19.06 0.19
C ALA A 24 -14.74 17.80 0.66
N VAL A 25 -16.01 17.97 1.03
CA VAL A 25 -16.87 16.90 1.59
C VAL A 25 -17.90 16.39 0.59
N ASP A 26 -18.27 17.21 -0.40
CA ASP A 26 -19.24 16.82 -1.43
C ASP A 26 -19.01 17.61 -2.73
N ALA A 27 -19.53 17.07 -3.83
CA ALA A 27 -19.41 17.68 -5.16
C ALA A 27 -20.68 17.46 -6.00
N ASP A 28 -21.15 18.53 -6.64
CA ASP A 28 -22.25 18.50 -7.60
C ASP A 28 -21.76 18.92 -8.99
N PHE A 29 -21.74 17.95 -9.91
CA PHE A 29 -21.32 18.12 -11.29
C PHE A 29 -22.49 18.11 -12.29
N SER A 30 -23.73 18.14 -11.82
CA SER A 30 -24.91 18.04 -12.68
C SER A 30 -25.24 19.33 -13.44
N GLY A 31 -24.77 20.48 -12.94
CA GLY A 31 -24.99 21.80 -13.52
C GLY A 31 -23.94 22.23 -14.56
N VAL A 32 -24.21 23.38 -15.19
CA VAL A 32 -23.27 24.04 -16.13
C VAL A 32 -21.97 24.43 -15.43
N ARG A 33 -22.05 24.82 -14.15
CA ARG A 33 -20.90 24.99 -13.26
C ARG A 33 -20.85 23.86 -12.25
N HIS A 34 -19.64 23.39 -11.99
CA HIS A 34 -19.37 22.42 -10.94
C HIS A 34 -19.33 23.12 -9.59
N ARG A 35 -19.87 22.45 -8.56
CA ARG A 35 -19.90 22.97 -7.20
C ARG A 35 -19.18 22.02 -6.27
N ILE A 36 -18.25 22.53 -5.48
CA ILE A 36 -17.56 21.80 -4.42
C ILE A 36 -18.00 22.37 -3.08
N ILE A 37 -18.45 21.49 -2.19
CA ILE A 37 -18.90 21.83 -0.85
C ILE A 37 -17.78 21.46 0.12
N PHE A 38 -17.41 22.42 0.98
CA PHE A 38 -16.36 22.25 1.98
C PHE A 38 -16.95 22.00 3.37
N ASP A 39 -16.11 21.47 4.27
CA ASP A 39 -16.43 21.14 5.66
C ASP A 39 -16.91 22.32 6.51
N ASP A 40 -16.56 23.55 6.11
CA ASP A 40 -17.07 24.79 6.69
C ASP A 40 -18.37 25.30 6.04
N ASN A 41 -19.04 24.45 5.25
CA ASN A 41 -20.22 24.76 4.42
C ASN A 41 -20.00 25.81 3.33
N LYS A 42 -18.75 26.20 3.02
CA LYS A 42 -18.50 27.04 1.84
C LYS A 42 -18.74 26.25 0.56
N ILE A 43 -19.31 26.92 -0.43
CA ILE A 43 -19.50 26.38 -1.77
C ILE A 43 -18.59 27.16 -2.71
N VAL A 44 -17.75 26.44 -3.46
CA VAL A 44 -16.93 27.00 -4.53
C VAL A 44 -17.47 26.50 -5.86
N GLU A 45 -17.77 27.44 -6.75
CA GLU A 45 -18.19 27.14 -8.12
C GLU A 45 -17.01 27.27 -9.08
N ALA A 46 -16.92 26.35 -10.05
CA ALA A 46 -15.90 26.38 -11.09
C ALA A 46 -16.43 25.84 -12.41
N ASP A 47 -15.91 26.36 -13.52
CA ASP A 47 -16.22 25.83 -14.86
C ASP A 47 -15.51 24.48 -15.12
N ALA A 48 -14.41 24.20 -14.39
CA ALA A 48 -13.66 22.95 -14.45
C ALA A 48 -13.12 22.57 -13.06
N VAL A 49 -13.07 21.26 -12.77
CA VAL A 49 -12.54 20.72 -11.51
C VAL A 49 -11.47 19.67 -11.79
N ILE A 50 -10.30 19.81 -11.17
CA ILE A 50 -9.23 18.81 -11.20
C ILE A 50 -9.15 18.14 -9.82
N ILE A 51 -9.41 16.83 -9.77
CA ILE A 51 -9.36 16.04 -8.53
C ILE A 51 -7.96 15.43 -8.39
N ALA A 52 -7.20 15.92 -7.41
CA ALA A 52 -5.86 15.45 -7.08
C ALA A 52 -5.73 15.07 -5.60
N THR A 53 -6.79 14.48 -5.02
CA THR A 53 -6.90 14.14 -3.58
C THR A 53 -6.00 12.99 -3.13
N GLY A 54 -5.25 12.40 -4.07
CA GLY A 54 -4.34 11.28 -3.80
C GLY A 54 -5.08 10.00 -3.45
N ALA A 55 -4.35 9.07 -2.85
CA ALA A 55 -4.88 7.83 -2.28
C ALA A 55 -4.08 7.49 -1.04
N THR A 56 -4.72 6.87 -0.05
CA THR A 56 -4.05 6.34 1.14
C THR A 56 -3.88 4.84 1.01
N ALA A 57 -2.71 4.33 1.38
CA ALA A 57 -2.49 2.90 1.51
C ALA A 57 -3.52 2.26 2.44
N LYS A 58 -4.09 1.12 2.02
CA LYS A 58 -4.97 0.33 2.87
C LYS A 58 -4.14 -0.68 3.65
N TYR A 59 -3.95 -0.39 4.93
CA TYR A 59 -3.36 -1.32 5.88
C TYR A 59 -4.35 -2.43 6.27
N LEU A 60 -3.83 -3.52 6.84
CA LEU A 60 -4.63 -4.65 7.31
C LEU A 60 -5.42 -4.34 8.58
N GLY A 61 -5.04 -3.28 9.31
CA GLY A 61 -5.66 -2.85 10.55
C GLY A 61 -5.09 -3.55 11.79
N LEU A 62 -3.84 -4.01 11.71
CA LEU A 62 -3.15 -4.68 12.83
C LEU A 62 -2.43 -3.64 13.69
N GLU A 63 -2.45 -3.81 15.02
CA GLU A 63 -1.68 -2.92 15.92
C GLU A 63 -0.17 -3.03 15.67
N ALA A 64 0.31 -4.20 15.26
CA ALA A 64 1.69 -4.39 14.82
C ALA A 64 2.08 -3.51 13.62
N GLU A 65 1.16 -3.17 12.71
CA GLU A 65 1.47 -2.27 11.59
C GLU A 65 1.87 -0.88 12.08
N LYS A 66 1.23 -0.40 13.16
CA LYS A 66 1.59 0.87 13.80
C LYS A 66 2.91 0.74 14.56
N LYS A 67 3.10 -0.37 15.30
CA LYS A 67 4.32 -0.63 16.08
C LYS A 67 5.58 -0.65 15.21
N TYR A 68 5.52 -1.31 14.05
CA TYR A 68 6.66 -1.51 13.17
C TYR A 68 6.67 -0.59 11.93
N ALA A 69 5.86 0.48 11.94
CA ALA A 69 5.85 1.48 10.87
C ALA A 69 7.25 2.10 10.72
N GLY A 70 7.84 1.97 9.53
CA GLY A 70 9.22 2.43 9.29
C GLY A 70 10.33 1.53 9.86
N MET A 71 9.98 0.40 10.48
CA MET A 71 10.91 -0.61 11.05
C MET A 71 10.72 -2.01 10.42
N GLY A 72 10.13 -2.09 9.23
CA GLY A 72 9.81 -3.35 8.56
C GLY A 72 8.44 -3.39 7.91
N VAL A 73 7.55 -2.45 8.25
CA VAL A 73 6.24 -2.29 7.60
C VAL A 73 6.29 -1.10 6.63
N SER A 74 5.99 -1.38 5.36
CA SER A 74 5.90 -0.40 4.28
C SER A 74 4.64 -0.64 3.45
N ALA A 75 4.17 0.42 2.80
CA ALA A 75 3.07 0.39 1.83
C ALA A 75 3.51 0.76 0.41
N CYS A 76 4.83 0.88 0.16
CA CYS A 76 5.38 1.22 -1.15
C CYS A 76 6.68 0.44 -1.37
N ALA A 77 6.60 -0.67 -2.09
CA ALA A 77 7.78 -1.50 -2.37
C ALA A 77 8.85 -0.73 -3.18
N THR A 78 8.44 0.13 -4.11
CA THR A 78 9.37 0.91 -4.94
C THR A 78 10.11 1.98 -4.14
N CYS A 79 9.48 2.54 -3.10
CA CYS A 79 10.06 3.54 -2.22
C CYS A 79 11.11 2.92 -1.29
N ASP A 80 10.80 1.78 -0.66
CA ASP A 80 11.59 1.23 0.45
C ASP A 80 12.37 -0.03 0.10
N GLY A 81 12.06 -0.70 -1.02
CA GLY A 81 12.62 -2.01 -1.38
C GLY A 81 14.15 -2.05 -1.44
N PHE A 82 14.80 -0.92 -1.73
CA PHE A 82 16.25 -0.80 -1.71
C PHE A 82 16.87 -1.15 -0.34
N PHE A 83 16.21 -0.80 0.77
CA PHE A 83 16.69 -1.09 2.13
C PHE A 83 16.64 -2.58 2.49
N TYR A 84 15.90 -3.38 1.71
CA TYR A 84 15.71 -4.81 1.91
C TYR A 84 16.53 -5.68 0.95
N ARG A 85 17.58 -5.11 0.34
CA ARG A 85 18.49 -5.85 -0.53
C ARG A 85 19.04 -7.09 0.17
N LYS A 86 18.90 -8.25 -0.48
CA LYS A 86 19.30 -9.58 0.03
C LYS A 86 18.57 -10.04 1.31
N LYS A 87 17.52 -9.35 1.73
CA LYS A 87 16.66 -9.76 2.86
C LYS A 87 15.50 -10.63 2.36
N ASP A 88 14.87 -11.38 3.25
CA ASP A 88 13.61 -12.10 3.00
C ASP A 88 12.43 -11.22 3.40
N VAL A 89 11.49 -10.99 2.49
CA VAL A 89 10.38 -10.05 2.70
C VAL A 89 9.02 -10.69 2.39
N ALA A 90 7.94 -10.05 2.82
CA ALA A 90 6.58 -10.45 2.46
C ALA A 90 5.79 -9.30 1.83
N VAL A 91 4.96 -9.64 0.85
CA VAL A 91 3.96 -8.76 0.23
C VAL A 91 2.58 -9.34 0.52
N VAL A 92 1.65 -8.50 0.99
CA VAL A 92 0.28 -8.93 1.33
C VAL A 92 -0.70 -8.40 0.28
N GLY A 93 -1.38 -9.30 -0.41
CA GLY A 93 -2.39 -8.94 -1.39
C GLY A 93 -2.41 -9.90 -2.58
N GLY A 94 -3.37 -9.70 -3.48
CA GLY A 94 -3.50 -10.55 -4.68
C GLY A 94 -4.04 -9.84 -5.91
N GLY A 95 -4.07 -8.51 -5.91
CA GLY A 95 -4.35 -7.70 -7.11
C GLY A 95 -3.08 -7.39 -7.90
N ASP A 96 -3.20 -6.62 -8.97
CA ASP A 96 -2.05 -6.23 -9.81
C ASP A 96 -0.96 -5.52 -9.00
N THR A 97 -1.32 -4.61 -8.09
CA THR A 97 -0.35 -3.93 -7.21
C THR A 97 0.52 -4.91 -6.43
N ALA A 98 -0.08 -5.93 -5.80
CA ALA A 98 0.69 -6.90 -5.01
C ALA A 98 1.59 -7.77 -5.91
N ALA A 99 1.13 -8.12 -7.11
CA ALA A 99 1.93 -8.89 -8.06
C ALA A 99 3.11 -8.08 -8.62
N GLU A 100 2.87 -6.80 -8.92
CA GLU A 100 3.90 -5.86 -9.38
C GLU A 100 4.94 -5.61 -8.30
N GLU A 101 4.51 -5.30 -7.07
CA GLU A 101 5.41 -5.07 -5.94
C GLU A 101 6.21 -6.31 -5.56
N ALA A 102 5.60 -7.49 -5.56
CA ALA A 102 6.31 -8.74 -5.30
C ALA A 102 7.37 -9.02 -6.37
N THR A 103 7.06 -8.79 -7.64
CA THR A 103 8.04 -8.93 -8.73
C THR A 103 9.16 -7.90 -8.62
N TYR A 104 8.84 -6.65 -8.30
CA TYR A 104 9.84 -5.61 -8.10
C TYR A 104 10.81 -5.99 -6.97
N LEU A 105 10.29 -6.40 -5.81
CA LEU A 105 11.10 -6.82 -4.67
C LEU A 105 11.91 -8.08 -4.98
N ALA A 106 11.38 -9.00 -5.79
CA ALA A 106 12.10 -10.21 -6.18
C ALA A 106 13.40 -9.91 -6.96
N GLY A 107 13.50 -8.75 -7.62
CA GLY A 107 14.74 -8.28 -8.25
C GLY A 107 15.81 -7.74 -7.28
N ILE A 108 15.46 -7.53 -6.00
CA ILE A 108 16.30 -6.84 -4.99
C ILE A 108 16.55 -7.74 -3.77
N CYS A 109 15.52 -8.45 -3.33
CA CYS A 109 15.47 -9.27 -2.12
C CYS A 109 15.95 -10.70 -2.40
N ASN A 110 16.31 -11.42 -1.35
CA ASN A 110 16.68 -12.83 -1.44
C ASN A 110 15.44 -13.70 -1.71
N LYS A 111 14.36 -13.47 -0.96
CA LYS A 111 13.09 -14.17 -1.09
C LYS A 111 11.91 -13.23 -0.89
N VAL A 112 10.80 -13.48 -1.58
CA VAL A 112 9.55 -12.75 -1.42
C VAL A 112 8.40 -13.71 -1.16
N TYR A 113 7.77 -13.61 0.00
CA TYR A 113 6.52 -14.31 0.30
C TYR A 113 5.33 -13.48 -0.19
N LEU A 114 4.59 -13.96 -1.18
CA LEU A 114 3.33 -13.32 -1.62
C LEU A 114 2.15 -13.95 -0.88
N ILE A 115 1.63 -13.25 0.13
CA ILE A 115 0.55 -13.72 1.01
C ILE A 115 -0.81 -13.38 0.40
N VAL A 116 -1.55 -14.43 0.01
CA VAL A 116 -2.86 -14.30 -0.64
C VAL A 116 -3.92 -15.01 0.19
N ARG A 117 -4.94 -14.27 0.62
CA ARG A 117 -6.04 -14.81 1.45
C ARG A 117 -6.99 -15.80 0.74
N ARG A 118 -6.81 -16.01 -0.56
CA ARG A 118 -7.60 -16.93 -1.39
C ARG A 118 -6.65 -17.92 -2.06
N ASN A 119 -7.22 -18.94 -2.70
CA ASN A 119 -6.51 -19.87 -3.57
C ASN A 119 -6.35 -19.37 -5.02
N VAL A 120 -6.47 -18.06 -5.25
CA VAL A 120 -6.43 -17.44 -6.57
C VAL A 120 -5.93 -16.00 -6.49
N LEU A 121 -5.16 -15.56 -7.49
CA LEU A 121 -4.81 -14.16 -7.69
C LEU A 121 -5.90 -13.45 -8.48
N ARG A 122 -6.27 -12.24 -8.06
CA ARG A 122 -7.15 -11.33 -8.81
C ARG A 122 -6.37 -10.51 -9.85
N ALA A 123 -5.04 -10.48 -9.76
CA ALA A 123 -4.17 -9.81 -10.73
C ALA A 123 -4.48 -10.25 -12.18
N SER A 124 -4.16 -9.40 -13.13
CA SER A 124 -4.21 -9.73 -14.56
C SER A 124 -3.39 -10.98 -14.89
N LYS A 125 -3.78 -11.72 -15.93
CA LYS A 125 -3.11 -12.98 -16.32
C LYS A 125 -1.61 -12.81 -16.52
N ALA A 126 -1.20 -11.72 -17.18
CA ALA A 126 0.21 -11.40 -17.40
C ALA A 126 0.98 -11.21 -16.08
N MET A 127 0.36 -10.59 -15.07
CA MET A 127 0.98 -10.43 -13.75
C MET A 127 1.01 -11.74 -12.97
N GLN A 128 -0.03 -12.57 -13.08
CA GLN A 128 0.00 -13.92 -12.51
C GLN A 128 1.14 -14.75 -13.09
N GLU A 129 1.28 -14.79 -14.43
CA GLU A 129 2.37 -15.49 -15.10
C GLU A 129 3.74 -14.97 -14.66
N ARG A 130 3.90 -13.65 -14.55
CA ARG A 130 5.15 -13.04 -14.06
C ARG A 130 5.49 -13.50 -12.65
N VAL A 131 4.54 -13.46 -11.73
CA VAL A 131 4.72 -13.96 -10.35
C VAL A 131 5.12 -15.43 -10.35
N MET A 132 4.38 -16.28 -11.08
CA MET A 132 4.62 -17.72 -11.12
C MET A 132 5.95 -18.10 -11.78
N ASN A 133 6.46 -17.26 -12.70
CA ASN A 133 7.74 -17.46 -13.37
C ASN A 133 8.93 -16.82 -12.65
N THR A 134 8.72 -16.13 -11.52
CA THR A 134 9.79 -15.49 -10.75
C THR A 134 10.29 -16.43 -9.65
N PRO A 135 11.53 -16.97 -9.75
CA PRO A 135 11.94 -18.14 -8.95
C PRO A 135 11.99 -17.95 -7.43
N ASN A 136 12.23 -16.72 -6.96
CA ASN A 136 12.35 -16.39 -5.55
C ASN A 136 11.06 -15.80 -4.94
N ILE A 137 9.94 -15.86 -5.67
CA ILE A 137 8.62 -15.59 -5.12
C ILE A 137 7.97 -16.90 -4.66
N GLU A 138 7.61 -16.98 -3.38
CA GLU A 138 6.79 -18.06 -2.84
C GLU A 138 5.38 -17.55 -2.56
N VAL A 139 4.39 -18.08 -3.28
CA VAL A 139 2.98 -17.70 -3.06
C VAL A 139 2.38 -18.52 -1.93
N LEU A 140 2.00 -17.83 -0.85
CA LEU A 140 1.31 -18.40 0.31
C LEU A 140 -0.21 -18.27 0.12
N TRP A 141 -0.81 -19.26 -0.53
CA TRP A 141 -2.25 -19.32 -0.80
C TRP A 141 -3.09 -19.59 0.44
N GLU A 142 -4.28 -19.00 0.50
CA GLU A 142 -5.21 -19.12 1.63
C GLU A 142 -4.59 -18.67 2.98
N HIS A 143 -3.57 -17.81 2.95
CA HIS A 143 -2.93 -17.24 4.15
C HIS A 143 -3.37 -15.81 4.39
N GLN A 144 -3.49 -15.43 5.67
CA GLN A 144 -3.73 -14.07 6.13
C GLN A 144 -2.76 -13.74 7.25
N VAL A 145 -2.24 -12.52 7.28
CA VAL A 145 -1.43 -12.05 8.40
C VAL A 145 -2.32 -11.84 9.63
N LEU A 146 -1.91 -12.40 10.76
CA LEU A 146 -2.52 -12.17 12.07
C LEU A 146 -1.73 -11.14 12.87
N ASP A 147 -0.40 -11.23 12.86
CA ASP A 147 0.46 -10.35 13.65
C ASP A 147 1.91 -10.34 13.11
N LEU A 148 2.72 -9.39 13.58
CA LEU A 148 4.17 -9.31 13.31
C LEU A 148 4.96 -9.37 14.62
N PHE A 149 6.14 -9.95 14.59
CA PHE A 149 7.00 -10.06 15.76
C PHE A 149 8.45 -9.65 15.47
N GLY A 150 9.14 -9.21 16.53
CA GLY A 150 10.55 -8.82 16.53
C GLY A 150 10.83 -7.73 17.57
N ASP A 151 12.10 -7.58 17.95
CA ASP A 151 12.50 -6.71 19.07
C ASP A 151 12.93 -5.31 18.58
N ASN A 152 13.79 -5.24 17.56
CA ASN A 152 14.32 -3.99 16.99
C ASN A 152 13.84 -3.73 15.56
N GLY A 153 12.74 -4.35 15.17
CA GLY A 153 12.18 -4.34 13.83
C GLY A 153 11.33 -5.58 13.62
N VAL A 154 10.82 -5.76 12.41
CA VAL A 154 10.17 -7.02 12.04
C VAL A 154 11.23 -8.12 11.93
N GLU A 155 10.97 -9.28 12.51
CA GLU A 155 11.77 -10.52 12.36
C GLU A 155 10.92 -11.68 11.81
N GLY A 156 9.60 -11.48 11.78
CA GLY A 156 8.69 -12.43 11.17
C GLY A 156 7.23 -12.03 11.27
N ALA A 157 6.39 -12.87 10.68
CA ALA A 157 4.95 -12.72 10.69
C ALA A 157 4.27 -14.01 11.18
N VAL A 158 3.20 -13.83 11.96
CA VAL A 158 2.25 -14.89 12.29
C VAL A 158 1.14 -14.85 11.26
N LEU A 159 0.93 -15.95 10.57
CA LEU A 159 -0.12 -16.13 9.57
C LEU A 159 -1.16 -17.12 10.07
N VAL A 160 -2.37 -17.01 9.55
CA VAL A 160 -3.39 -18.05 9.60
C VAL A 160 -3.66 -18.54 8.20
N LYS A 161 -3.62 -19.85 8.02
CA LYS A 161 -3.97 -20.52 6.78
C LYS A 161 -5.38 -21.08 6.88
N LYS A 162 -6.16 -20.97 5.80
CA LYS A 162 -7.55 -21.47 5.71
C LYS A 162 -8.43 -21.01 6.88
N LYS A 163 -8.30 -19.74 7.24
CA LYS A 163 -9.06 -19.09 8.33
C LYS A 163 -10.56 -19.35 8.18
N GLY A 164 -11.21 -19.75 9.28
CA GLY A 164 -12.64 -20.03 9.34
C GLY A 164 -13.03 -21.41 8.80
N THR A 165 -12.06 -22.32 8.60
CA THR A 165 -12.34 -23.70 8.15
C THR A 165 -11.82 -24.71 9.18
N PRO A 166 -12.25 -25.98 9.13
CA PRO A 166 -11.69 -27.04 9.99
C PRO A 166 -10.20 -27.33 9.80
N LYS A 167 -9.59 -26.79 8.74
CA LYS A 167 -8.16 -26.92 8.43
C LYS A 167 -7.37 -25.66 8.79
N GLU A 168 -7.94 -24.80 9.64
CA GLU A 168 -7.28 -23.61 10.12
C GLU A 168 -5.99 -23.97 10.87
N GLU A 169 -4.87 -23.37 10.47
CA GLU A 169 -3.59 -23.55 11.13
C GLU A 169 -2.82 -22.23 11.21
N GLN A 170 -2.11 -22.01 12.31
CA GLN A 170 -1.19 -20.89 12.44
C GLN A 170 0.20 -21.28 11.92
N VAL A 171 0.78 -20.40 11.12
CA VAL A 171 2.09 -20.59 10.51
C VAL A 171 2.94 -19.38 10.82
N LYS A 172 4.21 -19.58 11.17
CA LYS A 172 5.17 -18.49 11.33
C LYS A 172 6.12 -18.48 10.15
N ILE A 173 6.34 -17.31 9.58
CA ILE A 173 7.38 -17.08 8.58
C ILE A 173 8.43 -16.12 9.14
N LYS A 174 9.68 -16.31 8.73
CA LYS A 174 10.76 -15.35 8.99
C LYS A 174 10.81 -14.38 7.82
N ILE A 175 10.82 -13.09 8.15
CA ILE A 175 10.99 -11.98 7.22
C ILE A 175 11.77 -10.89 7.94
N ASP A 176 12.58 -10.14 7.22
CA ASP A 176 13.46 -9.15 7.82
C ASP A 176 12.84 -7.75 7.73
N GLY A 177 12.86 -7.05 8.85
CA GLY A 177 12.62 -5.62 8.98
C GLY A 177 13.87 -4.81 8.63
N LEU A 178 13.80 -3.50 8.93
CA LEU A 178 14.90 -2.56 8.66
C LEU A 178 16.08 -2.77 9.60
#